data_AF-A0A1Y4LHS7-F1
#
_entry.id   AF-A0A1Y4LHS7-F1
#
_cell.length_a   1.000
_cell.length_b   1.000
_cell.length_c   1.000
_cell.angle_alpha   90.00
_cell.angle_beta   90.00
_cell.angle_gamma   90.00
#
_symmetry.space_group_name_H-M   'P 1'
#
loop_
_entity.id
_entity.type
_entity.pdbx_description
1 polymer ?
#
loop_
_entity_poly.entity_id
_entity_poly.type
_entity_poly.pdbx_seq_one_letter_code
_entity_poly.pdbx_strand_id
1 'polypeptide(L)'
;MNGAIESLFCSNPDLSHQIYTYCKTNPEFMEAEAEYDALLQSLEQTLGYARMQEIEDCFLRYSARLVQAYYLFGLGLRQEVLWALGRE
;
A
#
# COMPACT_ATOMS: atom_id res chain seq x y z
N MET A 1 6.90 25.33 0.83
CA MET A 1 7.59 24.32 1.66
C MET A 1 6.72 23.08 1.87
N ASN A 2 5.41 23.23 2.17
CA ASN A 2 4.50 22.10 2.38
C ASN A 2 4.35 21.14 1.19
N GLY A 3 4.27 21.66 -0.04
CA GLY A 3 4.13 20.79 -1.23
C GLY A 3 5.36 19.91 -1.53
N ALA A 4 6.57 20.34 -1.17
CA ALA A 4 7.78 19.55 -1.37
C ALA A 4 7.85 18.37 -0.38
N ILE A 5 7.46 18.62 0.88
CA ILE A 5 7.40 17.59 1.93
C ILE A 5 6.28 16.59 1.62
N GLU A 6 5.11 17.06 1.19
CA GLU A 6 4.00 16.20 0.76
C GLU A 6 4.41 15.31 -0.43
N SER A 7 5.10 15.86 -1.43
CA SER A 7 5.61 15.09 -2.56
C SER A 7 6.66 14.05 -2.18
N LEU A 8 7.47 14.31 -1.15
CA LEU A 8 8.53 13.39 -0.70
C LEU A 8 7.98 12.22 0.13
N PHE A 9 7.02 12.49 1.01
CA PHE A 9 6.56 11.51 2.00
C PHE A 9 5.14 10.99 1.77
N CYS A 10 4.24 11.76 1.14
CA CYS A 10 2.83 11.41 1.02
C CYS A 10 2.40 11.07 -0.41
N SER A 11 3.05 11.66 -1.41
CA SER A 11 2.66 11.56 -2.82
C SER A 11 3.87 11.30 -3.72
N ASN A 12 4.82 10.50 -3.24
CA ASN A 12 5.99 10.11 -4.01
C ASN A 12 5.58 9.08 -5.07
N PRO A 13 5.54 9.45 -6.37
CA PRO A 13 5.05 8.56 -7.42
C PRO A 13 5.97 7.34 -7.63
N ASP A 14 7.26 7.45 -7.32
CA ASP A 14 8.25 6.39 -7.55
C ASP A 14 8.35 5.42 -6.36
N LEU A 15 7.83 5.80 -5.18
CA LEU A 15 7.96 5.03 -3.96
C LEU A 15 7.34 3.64 -4.09
N SER A 16 6.16 3.54 -4.71
CA SER A 16 5.50 2.24 -4.94
C SER A 16 6.35 1.32 -5.81
N HIS A 17 6.95 1.84 -6.88
CA HIS A 17 7.82 1.05 -7.76
C HIS A 17 9.10 0.62 -7.04
N GLN A 18 9.72 1.50 -6.25
CA GLN A 18 10.93 1.17 -5.48
C GLN A 18 10.66 0.11 -4.41
N ILE A 19 9.56 0.23 -3.66
CA ILE A 19 9.14 -0.78 -2.68
C ILE A 19 8.90 -2.12 -3.38
N TYR A 20 8.18 -2.12 -4.50
CA TYR A 20 7.95 -3.35 -5.26
C TYR A 20 9.25 -3.98 -5.74
N THR A 21 10.18 -3.18 -6.27
CA THR A 21 11.50 -3.66 -6.70
C THR A 21 12.28 -4.27 -5.54
N TYR A 22 12.26 -3.64 -4.36
CA TYR A 22 12.86 -4.19 -3.14
C TYR A 22 12.20 -5.51 -2.73
N CYS A 23 10.87 -5.57 -2.73
CA CYS A 23 10.11 -6.78 -2.43
C CYS A 23 10.48 -7.95 -3.35
N LYS A 24 10.72 -7.70 -4.65
CA LYS A 24 11.21 -8.71 -5.60
C LYS A 24 12.58 -9.29 -5.28
N THR A 25 13.37 -8.61 -4.45
CA THR A 25 14.66 -9.15 -3.95
C THR A 25 14.50 -10.06 -2.72
N ASN A 26 13.32 -10.10 -2.10
CA ASN A 26 13.03 -10.90 -0.91
C ASN A 26 12.29 -12.20 -1.29
N PRO A 27 12.91 -13.37 -1.13
CA PRO A 27 12.28 -14.65 -1.44
C PRO A 27 11.00 -14.95 -0.65
N GLU A 28 10.96 -14.60 0.64
CA GLU A 28 9.79 -14.83 1.50
C GLU A 28 8.59 -14.00 1.03
N PHE A 29 8.85 -12.77 0.58
CA PHE A 29 7.81 -11.93 -0.01
C PHE A 29 7.29 -12.55 -1.30
N MET A 30 8.19 -13.02 -2.17
CA MET A 30 7.83 -13.64 -3.44
C MET A 30 6.98 -14.89 -3.26
N GLU A 31 7.30 -15.72 -2.27
CA GLU A 31 6.51 -16.90 -1.92
C GLU A 31 5.11 -16.51 -1.44
N ALA A 32 5.02 -15.55 -0.52
CA ALA A 32 3.74 -15.05 -0.03
C ALA A 32 2.88 -14.40 -1.14
N GLU A 33 3.49 -13.67 -2.08
CA GLU A 33 2.81 -13.08 -3.24
C GLU A 33 2.24 -14.18 -4.15
N ALA A 34 3.03 -15.22 -4.45
CA ALA A 34 2.58 -16.33 -5.28
C ALA A 34 1.43 -17.14 -4.64
N GLU A 35 1.49 -17.38 -3.33
CA GLU A 35 0.40 -18.04 -2.59
C GLU A 35 -0.88 -17.20 -2.60
N TYR A 36 -0.75 -15.89 -2.40
CA TYR A 36 -1.86 -14.95 -2.46
C TYR A 36 -2.52 -14.95 -3.84
N ASP A 37 -1.74 -14.82 -4.92
CA ASP A 37 -2.25 -14.79 -6.30
C ASP A 37 -2.97 -16.10 -6.67
N ALA A 38 -2.42 -17.25 -6.25
CA ALA A 38 -3.04 -18.56 -6.48
C ALA A 38 -4.40 -18.67 -5.76
N LEU A 39 -4.49 -18.18 -4.53
CA LEU A 39 -5.74 -18.16 -3.77
C LEU A 39 -6.77 -17.24 -4.42
N LEU A 40 -6.35 -16.04 -4.86
CA LEU A 40 -7.21 -15.06 -5.51
C LEU A 40 -7.87 -15.64 -6.77
N GLN A 41 -7.07 -16.30 -7.62
CA GLN A 41 -7.57 -16.95 -8.84
C GLN A 41 -8.60 -18.05 -8.53
N SER A 42 -8.35 -18.86 -7.50
CA SER A 42 -9.29 -19.90 -7.05
C SER A 42 -10.62 -19.30 -6.56
N LEU A 43 -10.54 -18.19 -5.80
CA LEU A 43 -11.72 -17.48 -5.33
C LEU A 43 -12.50 -16.82 -6.47
N GLU A 44 -11.82 -16.26 -7.48
CA GLU A 44 -12.47 -15.70 -8.68
C GLU A 44 -13.25 -16.76 -9.45
N GLN A 45 -12.68 -17.95 -9.64
CA GLN A 45 -13.38 -19.06 -10.27
C GLN A 45 -14.65 -19.48 -9.50
N THR A 46 -14.66 -19.29 -8.18
CA THR A 46 -15.75 -19.71 -7.29
C THR A 46 -16.84 -18.64 -7.14
N LEU A 47 -16.44 -17.38 -6.97
CA LEU A 47 -17.33 -16.25 -6.64
C LEU A 47 -17.71 -15.42 -7.86
N GLY A 48 -16.97 -15.59 -8.97
CA GLY A 48 -17.10 -14.79 -10.17
C GLY A 48 -16.37 -13.46 -10.07
N TYR A 49 -15.92 -12.97 -11.24
CA TYR A 49 -15.13 -11.77 -11.40
C TYR A 49 -15.71 -10.53 -10.69
N ALA A 50 -17.00 -10.25 -10.88
CA ALA A 50 -17.63 -9.04 -10.32
C ALA A 50 -17.56 -9.00 -8.80
N ARG A 51 -17.80 -10.14 -8.13
CA ARG A 51 -17.77 -10.19 -6.67
C ARG A 51 -16.36 -10.19 -6.12
N MET A 52 -15.41 -10.82 -6.81
CA MET A 52 -13.99 -10.72 -6.44
C MET A 52 -13.46 -9.31 -6.58
N GLN A 53 -13.80 -8.62 -7.67
CA GLN A 53 -13.37 -7.25 -7.87
C GLN A 53 -13.87 -6.31 -6.76
N GLU A 54 -15.13 -6.44 -6.31
CA GLU A 54 -15.64 -5.67 -5.17
C GLU A 54 -14.84 -5.92 -3.88
N ILE A 55 -14.44 -7.18 -3.64
CA ILE A 55 -13.65 -7.57 -2.47
C ILE A 55 -12.24 -7.00 -2.57
N GLU A 56 -11.58 -7.16 -3.72
CA GLU A 56 -10.23 -6.64 -3.97
C GLU A 56 -10.19 -5.12 -3.87
N ASP A 57 -11.13 -4.39 -4.48
CA ASP A 57 -11.20 -2.94 -4.40
C ASP A 57 -11.40 -2.43 -2.97
N CYS A 58 -12.19 -3.16 -2.16
CA CYS A 58 -12.35 -2.86 -0.75
C CYS A 58 -11.05 -3.11 0.02
N PHE A 59 -10.45 -4.28 -0.17
CA PHE A 59 -9.24 -4.70 0.52
C PHE A 59 -8.05 -3.81 0.17
N LEU A 60 -7.81 -3.52 -1.11
CA LEU A 60 -6.75 -2.64 -1.58
C LEU A 60 -6.87 -1.22 -1.00
N ARG A 61 -8.08 -0.66 -0.96
CA ARG A 61 -8.31 0.67 -0.35
C ARG A 61 -7.99 0.66 1.13
N TYR A 62 -8.45 -0.34 1.87
CA TYR A 62 -8.15 -0.50 3.29
C TYR A 62 -6.64 -0.67 3.53
N SER A 63 -6.00 -1.60 2.82
CA SER A 63 -4.58 -1.91 2.94
C SER A 63 -3.70 -0.71 2.59
N ALA A 64 -4.04 0.06 1.55
CA ALA A 64 -3.34 1.30 1.21
C ALA A 64 -3.36 2.32 2.36
N ARG A 65 -4.51 2.48 3.03
CA ARG A 65 -4.63 3.36 4.21
C ARG A 65 -3.81 2.84 5.39
N LEU A 66 -3.82 1.54 5.61
CA LEU A 66 -3.06 0.91 6.69
C LEU A 66 -1.55 1.05 6.46
N VAL A 67 -1.06 0.75 5.26
CA VAL A 67 0.35 0.91 4.87
C VAL A 67 0.79 2.36 5.00
N GLN A 68 -0.05 3.32 4.56
CA GLN A 68 0.22 4.75 4.75
C GLN A 68 0.37 5.10 6.23
N ALA A 69 -0.48 4.56 7.11
CA ALA A 69 -0.39 4.79 8.55
C ALA A 69 0.89 4.21 9.16
N TYR A 70 1.30 3.00 8.77
CA TYR A 70 2.55 2.38 9.22
C TYR A 70 3.78 3.15 8.71
N TYR A 71 3.76 3.61 7.46
CA TYR A 71 4.83 4.41 6.87
C TYR A 71 5.02 5.74 7.63
N LEU A 72 3.93 6.49 7.85
CA LEU A 72 3.98 7.74 8.61
C LEU A 72 4.41 7.52 10.06
N PHE A 73 3.94 6.43 10.68
CA PHE A 73 4.34 6.07 12.04
C PHE A 73 5.83 5.72 12.12
N GLY A 74 6.35 4.90 11.19
CA GLY A 74 7.75 4.48 11.16
C GLY A 74 8.72 5.63 10.93
N LEU A 75 8.29 6.69 10.25
CA LEU A 75 9.07 7.91 10.08
C LEU A 75 9.02 8.87 11.29
N GLY A 76 8.25 8.54 12.34
CA GLY A 76 8.03 9.42 13.48
C GLY A 76 7.16 10.64 13.17
N LEU A 77 6.52 10.70 11.99
CA LEU A 77 5.87 11.89 11.43
C LEU A 77 4.39 12.02 11.82
N ARG A 78 3.96 11.44 12.95
CA ARG A 78 2.52 11.37 13.28
C ARG A 78 1.90 12.72 13.65
N GLN A 79 2.66 13.64 14.25
CA GLN A 79 2.15 14.97 14.62
C GLN A 79 2.91 16.08 13.92
N GLU A 80 4.23 15.97 13.78
CA GLU A 80 5.05 17.06 13.23
C GLU A 80 4.76 17.31 11.75
N VAL A 81 4.43 16.28 10.96
CA VAL A 81 4.09 16.45 9.53
C VAL A 81 2.64 16.82 9.33
N LEU A 82 1.70 16.32 10.15
CA LEU A 82 0.33 16.82 10.15
C LEU A 82 0.30 18.33 10.46
N TRP A 83 1.04 18.76 11.49
CA TRP A 83 1.25 20.18 11.80
C TRP A 83 1.96 20.95 10.68
N ALA A 84 3.04 20.42 10.10
CA ALA A 84 3.75 21.08 9.01
C ALA A 84 2.89 21.17 7.73
N LEU A 85 2.01 20.21 7.48
CA LEU A 85 1.06 20.20 6.37
C LEU A 85 -0.20 21.02 6.64
N GLY A 86 -0.37 21.57 7.86
CA GLY A 86 -1.54 22.37 8.25
C GLY A 86 -2.83 21.55 8.33
N ARG A 87 -2.72 20.24 8.57
CA ARG A 87 -3.87 19.34 8.76
C ARG A 87 -3.82 18.87 10.21
N GLU A 88 -4.80 19.27 11.01
CA GLU A 88 -4.94 18.86 12.42
C GLU A 88 -5.16 17.35 12.56
#